data_AF-A0A7S1YM86-F1
#
_entry.id   AF-A0A7S1YM86-F1
#
_cell.length_a   1.000
_cell.length_b   1.000
_cell.length_c   1.000
_cell.angle_alpha   90.00
_cell.angle_beta   90.00
_cell.angle_gamma   90.00
#
_symmetry.space_group_name_H-M   'P 1'
#
loop_
_entity.id
_entity.type
_entity.pdbx_description
1 polymer ?
#
loop_
_entity_poly.entity_id
_entity_poly.type
_entity_poly.pdbx_seq_one_letter_code
_entity_poly.pdbx_strand_id
1 'polypeptide(L)'
;MLHGTGQDRWFDKHQLIVTANGKAGMNFEHAVGDGTTTLRLADEMVRFAAFDATRMAAAPAGAAASSSAAPLRELHLELPPSLIAAAFDHFHGLVEPNQTHTLRVDAFGGRFIKAAKCSPDALVQVALQLAFHSLHGRLPVTYESASTRRFLHGRTETVRSATSAAAEFCSSVREVHEPLAEAAPRLLSLLRAACDAHANNMRDAKAGAGCDRHLFGLASVASPTTEPAFSAFFAQPAYAASSHWELSSSHCGSASLD
;
A
#
# COMPACT_ATOMS: atom_id res chain seq x y z
N MET A 1 -4.28 -14.84 -3.75
CA MET A 1 -3.19 -14.29 -2.93
C MET A 1 -3.70 -13.51 -1.72
N LEU A 2 -4.70 -12.63 -1.86
CA LEU A 2 -5.21 -11.81 -0.75
C LEU A 2 -5.84 -12.62 0.39
N HIS A 3 -6.91 -13.38 0.11
CA HIS A 3 -7.63 -14.16 1.13
C HIS A 3 -7.69 -15.67 0.83
N GLY A 4 -7.64 -16.07 -0.44
CA GLY A 4 -7.77 -17.50 -0.80
C GLY A 4 -9.18 -18.02 -0.48
N THR A 5 -9.27 -19.31 -0.15
CA THR A 5 -10.54 -19.99 0.20
C THR A 5 -10.80 -20.07 1.70
N GLY A 6 -9.88 -19.55 2.53
CA GLY A 6 -9.93 -19.71 3.99
C GLY A 6 -9.45 -21.06 4.51
N GLN A 7 -9.06 -22.00 3.64
CA GLN A 7 -8.63 -23.36 4.02
C GLN A 7 -7.11 -23.55 3.99
N ASP A 8 -6.40 -22.74 3.19
CA ASP A 8 -5.00 -22.96 2.84
C ASP A 8 -4.07 -21.83 3.31
N ARG A 9 -4.49 -21.09 4.35
CA ARG A 9 -3.78 -19.95 4.92
C ARG A 9 -3.66 -20.04 6.42
N TRP A 10 -2.55 -19.54 6.94
CA TRP A 10 -2.31 -19.34 8.36
C TRP A 10 -1.94 -17.87 8.54
N PHE A 11 -2.95 -17.02 8.69
CA PHE A 11 -2.78 -15.56 8.60
C PHE A 11 -1.92 -14.96 9.72
N ASP A 12 -1.72 -15.68 10.83
CA ASP A 12 -0.79 -15.28 11.91
C ASP A 12 0.70 -15.41 11.50
N LYS A 13 0.99 -15.87 10.28
CA LYS A 13 2.35 -16.08 9.76
C LYS A 13 2.56 -15.35 8.44
N HIS A 14 3.81 -14.99 8.16
CA HIS A 14 4.22 -14.68 6.80
C HIS A 14 4.24 -15.96 5.97
N GLN A 15 3.63 -15.91 4.78
CA GLN A 15 3.41 -17.06 3.93
C GLN A 15 3.95 -16.79 2.52
N LEU A 16 4.76 -17.71 2.01
CA LEU A 16 4.99 -17.85 0.58
C LEU A 16 3.89 -18.77 0.03
N ILE A 17 3.15 -18.29 -0.95
CA ILE A 17 2.10 -19.05 -1.63
C ILE A 17 2.60 -19.37 -3.04
N VAL A 18 2.59 -20.64 -3.41
CA VAL A 18 2.86 -21.11 -4.77
C VAL A 18 1.64 -21.87 -5.25
N THR A 19 1.00 -21.38 -6.31
CA THR A 19 -0.20 -21.99 -6.88
C THR A 19 0.18 -23.09 -7.88
N ALA A 20 -0.75 -24.01 -8.15
CA ALA A 20 -0.52 -25.14 -9.07
C ALA A 20 -0.11 -24.71 -10.49
N ASN A 21 -0.48 -23.51 -10.94
CA ASN A 21 -0.06 -22.93 -12.22
C ASN A 21 1.27 -22.15 -12.13
N GLY A 22 2.05 -22.32 -11.07
CA GLY A 22 3.38 -21.73 -10.89
C GLY A 22 3.39 -20.26 -10.50
N LYS A 23 2.24 -19.60 -10.32
CA LYS A 23 2.23 -18.23 -9.79
C LYS A 23 2.62 -18.26 -8.31
N ALA A 24 3.45 -17.30 -7.91
CA ALA A 24 3.88 -17.17 -6.53
C ALA A 24 3.54 -15.78 -5.98
N GLY A 25 3.39 -15.69 -4.66
CA GLY A 25 3.14 -14.42 -3.98
C GLY A 25 3.38 -14.54 -2.48
N MET A 26 3.59 -13.41 -1.83
CA MET A 26 3.71 -13.34 -0.38
C MET A 26 2.42 -12.80 0.24
N ASN A 27 1.90 -13.49 1.23
CA ASN A 27 0.91 -12.97 2.16
C ASN A 27 1.62 -12.75 3.51
N PHE A 28 1.45 -11.59 4.13
CA PHE A 28 2.24 -11.24 5.32
C PHE A 28 1.36 -10.56 6.37
N GLU A 29 1.56 -10.96 7.63
CA GLU A 29 0.98 -10.30 8.80
C GLU A 29 1.62 -8.91 8.97
N HIS A 30 0.80 -7.86 9.13
CA HIS A 30 1.23 -6.46 9.02
C HIS A 30 1.55 -5.81 10.38
N ALA A 31 1.17 -6.41 11.51
CA ALA A 31 1.44 -5.85 12.83
C ALA A 31 2.96 -5.79 13.12
N VAL A 32 3.69 -6.83 12.73
CA VAL A 32 5.13 -6.97 13.03
C VAL A 32 6.07 -6.20 12.12
N GLY A 33 5.59 -5.62 11.01
CA GLY A 33 6.45 -4.91 10.07
C GLY A 33 5.71 -4.17 8.96
N ASP A 34 6.45 -3.34 8.22
CA ASP A 34 5.91 -2.60 7.08
C ASP A 34 6.24 -3.31 5.76
N GLY A 35 5.40 -3.12 4.74
CA GLY A 35 5.48 -3.83 3.46
C GLY A 35 6.83 -3.76 2.74
N THR A 36 7.65 -2.73 2.99
CA THR A 36 8.99 -2.61 2.37
C THR A 36 9.94 -3.75 2.75
N THR A 37 9.80 -4.32 3.95
CA THR A 37 10.64 -5.45 4.41
C THR A 37 10.24 -6.73 3.65
N THR A 38 8.93 -7.01 3.57
CA THR A 38 8.40 -8.14 2.80
C THR A 38 8.75 -8.00 1.32
N LEU A 39 8.65 -6.79 0.76
CA LEU A 39 9.03 -6.51 -0.63
C LEU A 39 10.51 -6.82 -0.88
N ARG A 40 11.40 -6.45 0.05
CA ARG A 40 12.82 -6.77 -0.06
C ARG A 40 13.08 -8.27 0.01
N LEU A 41 12.37 -8.99 0.88
CA LEU A 41 12.47 -10.45 0.95
C LEU A 41 12.04 -11.09 -0.38
N ALA A 42 10.89 -10.69 -0.93
CA ALA A 42 10.42 -11.18 -2.23
C ALA A 42 11.42 -10.90 -3.36
N ASP A 43 11.99 -9.69 -3.37
CA ASP A 43 13.01 -9.25 -4.33
C ASP A 43 14.28 -10.13 -4.28
N GLU A 44 14.79 -10.41 -3.08
CA GLU A 44 15.95 -11.30 -2.90
C GLU A 44 15.64 -12.75 -3.28
N MET A 45 14.44 -13.25 -2.97
CA MET A 45 14.03 -14.61 -3.35
C MET A 45 14.02 -14.78 -4.87
N VAL A 46 13.51 -13.79 -5.62
CA VAL A 46 13.49 -13.82 -7.09
C VAL A 46 14.90 -13.74 -7.66
N ARG A 47 15.75 -12.84 -7.14
CA ARG A 47 17.15 -12.75 -7.57
C ARG A 47 17.92 -14.04 -7.31
N PHE A 48 17.73 -14.63 -6.13
CA PHE A 48 18.37 -15.89 -5.77
C PHE A 48 17.90 -17.02 -6.67
N ALA A 49 16.59 -17.15 -6.92
CA ALA A 49 16.05 -18.17 -7.81
C ALA A 49 16.60 -18.04 -9.24
N ALA A 50 16.73 -16.82 -9.77
CA ALA A 50 17.34 -16.59 -11.07
C ALA A 50 18.82 -17.00 -11.08
N PHE A 51 19.58 -16.66 -10.04
CA PHE A 51 20.98 -17.07 -9.90
C PHE A 51 21.12 -18.59 -9.77
N ASP A 52 20.31 -19.25 -8.95
CA ASP A 52 20.39 -20.69 -8.73
C ASP A 52 19.95 -21.49 -9.97
N ALA A 53 18.95 -21.01 -10.71
CA ALA A 53 18.58 -21.60 -12.00
C ALA A 53 19.75 -21.62 -12.99
N THR A 54 20.59 -20.58 -13.01
CA THR A 54 21.81 -20.57 -13.85
C THR A 54 22.87 -21.58 -13.37
N ARG A 55 23.00 -21.78 -12.04
CA ARG A 55 23.89 -22.81 -11.48
C ARG A 55 23.38 -24.23 -11.73
N MET A 56 22.08 -24.47 -11.57
CA MET A 56 21.46 -25.77 -11.81
C MET A 56 21.51 -26.16 -13.29
N ALA A 57 21.32 -25.21 -14.20
CA ALA A 57 21.49 -25.44 -15.63
C ALA A 57 22.95 -25.74 -16.03
N ALA A 58 23.93 -25.25 -15.26
CA ALA A 58 25.35 -25.52 -15.43
C ALA A 58 25.83 -26.80 -14.72
N ALA A 59 24.99 -27.42 -13.88
CA ALA A 59 25.34 -28.65 -13.18
C ALA A 59 25.26 -29.87 -14.12
N PRO A 60 26.16 -30.86 -14.00
CA PRO A 60 26.09 -32.07 -14.81
C PRO A 60 24.76 -32.81 -14.58
N ALA A 61 24.12 -33.23 -15.68
CA ALA A 61 22.90 -34.03 -15.63
C ALA A 61 23.15 -35.31 -14.81
N GLY A 62 22.50 -35.43 -13.65
CA GLY A 62 22.63 -36.58 -12.76
C GLY A 62 23.06 -36.26 -11.34
N ALA A 63 23.41 -35.02 -11.02
CA ALA A 63 23.59 -34.58 -9.63
C ALA A 63 22.23 -34.37 -8.93
N ALA A 64 21.41 -35.43 -8.87
CA ALA A 64 20.26 -35.45 -7.99
C ALA A 64 20.80 -35.38 -6.56
N ALA A 65 20.57 -34.27 -5.87
CA ALA A 65 20.86 -34.18 -4.45
C ALA A 65 20.13 -35.33 -3.76
N SER A 66 20.89 -36.29 -3.20
CA SER A 66 20.34 -37.36 -2.38
C SER A 66 19.84 -36.74 -1.08
N SER A 67 18.66 -36.14 -1.13
CA SER A 67 18.03 -35.59 0.05
C SER A 67 17.32 -36.75 0.75
N SER A 68 17.94 -37.28 1.80
CA SER A 68 17.24 -38.07 2.80
C SER A 68 16.36 -37.11 3.60
N ALA A 69 15.29 -36.59 2.97
CA ALA A 69 14.36 -35.72 3.65
C ALA A 69 13.78 -36.48 4.85
N ALA A 70 13.83 -35.87 6.03
CA ALA A 70 13.16 -36.41 7.20
C ALA A 70 11.67 -36.65 6.86
N PRO A 71 11.04 -37.69 7.43
CA PRO A 71 9.64 -37.98 7.14
C PRO A 71 8.75 -36.79 7.47
N LEU A 72 7.82 -36.47 6.58
CA LEU A 72 6.82 -35.44 6.81
C LEU A 72 5.91 -35.85 7.96
N ARG A 73 5.60 -34.91 8.85
CA ARG A 73 4.68 -35.11 9.97
C ARG A 73 3.39 -34.33 9.71
N GLU A 74 2.27 -35.04 9.65
CA GLU A 74 0.95 -34.43 9.64
C GLU A 74 0.62 -33.85 11.02
N LEU A 75 0.11 -32.62 11.03
CA LEU A 75 -0.37 -31.97 12.24
C LEU A 75 -1.88 -32.21 12.37
N HIS A 76 -2.26 -33.00 13.37
CA HIS A 76 -3.67 -33.22 13.70
C HIS A 76 -4.12 -32.23 14.76
N LEU A 77 -5.17 -31.46 14.45
CA LEU A 77 -5.81 -30.52 15.36
C LEU A 77 -7.23 -30.99 15.63
N GLU A 78 -7.58 -31.17 16.90
CA GLU A 78 -8.94 -31.47 17.32
C GLU A 78 -9.67 -30.17 17.64
N LEU A 79 -10.56 -29.75 16.73
CA LEU A 79 -11.33 -28.52 16.86
C LEU A 79 -12.83 -28.84 16.79
N PRO A 80 -13.70 -28.17 17.57
CA PRO A 80 -15.14 -28.35 17.47
C PRO A 80 -15.65 -28.01 16.05
N PRO A 81 -16.46 -28.87 15.41
CA PRO A 81 -17.01 -28.58 14.08
C PRO A 81 -17.79 -27.26 14.02
N SER A 82 -18.46 -26.89 15.11
CA SER A 82 -19.18 -25.62 15.23
C SER A 82 -18.26 -24.40 15.19
N LEU A 83 -17.05 -24.49 15.75
CA LEU A 83 -16.06 -23.42 15.69
C LEU A 83 -15.56 -23.21 14.26
N ILE A 84 -15.30 -24.31 13.54
CA ILE A 84 -14.88 -24.27 12.14
C ILE A 84 -15.98 -23.64 11.28
N ALA A 85 -17.23 -24.09 11.44
CA ALA A 85 -18.37 -23.54 10.70
C ALA A 85 -18.53 -22.03 10.93
N ALA A 86 -18.52 -21.58 12.19
CA ALA A 86 -18.62 -20.16 12.53
C ALA A 86 -17.47 -19.32 11.95
N ALA A 87 -16.25 -19.86 11.91
CA ALA A 87 -15.11 -19.19 11.31
C ALA A 87 -15.27 -19.05 9.79
N PHE A 88 -15.81 -20.06 9.10
CA PHE A 88 -16.09 -19.99 7.66
C PHE A 88 -17.22 -19.02 7.35
N ASP A 89 -18.31 -19.02 8.12
CA ASP A 89 -19.41 -18.06 7.94
C ASP A 89 -18.89 -16.62 8.07
N HIS A 90 -18.07 -16.36 9.10
CA HIS A 90 -17.46 -15.05 9.29
C HIS A 90 -16.49 -14.70 8.16
N PHE A 91 -15.62 -15.63 7.74
CA PHE A 91 -14.70 -15.42 6.62
C PHE A 91 -15.46 -15.08 5.34
N HIS A 92 -16.53 -15.81 5.01
CA HIS A 92 -17.34 -15.56 3.83
C HIS A 92 -17.99 -14.18 3.86
N GLY A 93 -18.58 -13.78 4.99
CA GLY A 93 -19.14 -12.44 5.17
C GLY A 93 -18.10 -11.32 5.01
N LEU A 94 -16.84 -11.57 5.40
CA LEU A 94 -15.74 -10.62 5.21
C LEU A 94 -15.25 -10.54 3.76
N VAL A 95 -15.16 -11.67 3.05
CA VAL A 95 -14.55 -11.69 1.70
C VAL A 95 -15.53 -11.35 0.58
N GLU A 96 -16.81 -11.70 0.72
CA GLU A 96 -17.85 -11.49 -0.30
C GLU A 96 -17.93 -10.06 -0.86
N PRO A 97 -17.87 -8.98 -0.05
CA PRO A 97 -17.96 -7.62 -0.58
C PRO A 97 -16.68 -7.11 -1.28
N ASN A 98 -15.57 -7.87 -1.25
CA ASN A 98 -14.31 -7.40 -1.81
C ASN A 98 -14.30 -7.50 -3.34
N GLN A 99 -13.97 -6.39 -3.99
CA GLN A 99 -13.70 -6.34 -5.43
C GLN A 99 -12.26 -5.96 -5.66
N THR A 100 -11.56 -6.69 -6.54
CA THR A 100 -10.17 -6.41 -6.89
C THR A 100 -10.04 -6.35 -8.41
N HIS A 101 -9.34 -5.33 -8.89
CA HIS A 101 -9.01 -5.17 -10.30
C HIS A 101 -7.56 -4.72 -10.44
N THR A 102 -6.92 -5.10 -11.55
CA THR A 102 -5.55 -4.69 -11.87
C THR A 102 -5.59 -3.83 -13.12
N LEU A 103 -5.24 -2.55 -12.96
CA LEU A 103 -5.11 -1.62 -14.08
C LEU A 103 -3.63 -1.54 -14.48
N ARG A 104 -3.33 -1.88 -15.74
CA ARG A 104 -2.01 -1.72 -16.33
C ARG A 104 -2.02 -0.52 -17.29
N VAL A 105 -1.11 0.42 -17.07
CA VAL A 105 -0.94 1.61 -17.93
C VAL A 105 0.31 1.41 -18.79
N ASP A 106 0.13 1.05 -20.06
CA ASP A 106 1.24 0.81 -21.00
C ASP A 106 1.63 2.06 -21.82
N ALA A 107 0.83 3.13 -21.76
CA ALA A 107 1.05 4.33 -22.57
C ALA A 107 2.34 5.10 -22.19
N PHE A 108 2.74 5.04 -20.93
CA PHE A 108 3.96 5.65 -20.42
C PHE A 108 4.38 5.01 -19.09
N GLY A 109 5.56 5.36 -18.60
CA GLY A 109 6.04 4.88 -17.30
C GLY A 109 6.98 5.87 -16.62
N GLY A 110 7.65 5.42 -15.55
CA GLY A 110 8.47 6.27 -14.69
C GLY A 110 9.57 7.06 -15.42
N ARG A 111 10.14 6.54 -16.52
CA ARG A 111 11.14 7.26 -17.31
C ARG A 111 10.57 8.52 -17.97
N PHE A 112 9.38 8.42 -18.57
CA PHE A 112 8.70 9.55 -19.18
C PHE A 112 8.34 10.62 -18.14
N ILE A 113 7.79 10.19 -17.00
CA ILE A 113 7.37 11.11 -15.93
C ILE A 113 8.57 11.86 -15.35
N LYS A 114 9.69 11.16 -15.13
CA LYS A 114 10.94 11.77 -14.67
C LYS A 114 11.53 12.75 -15.70
N ALA A 115 11.45 12.44 -16.99
CA ALA A 115 11.89 13.34 -18.06
C ALA A 115 11.07 14.65 -18.08
N ALA A 116 9.78 14.57 -17.70
CA ALA A 116 8.92 15.73 -17.47
C ALA A 116 9.18 16.48 -16.15
N LYS A 117 10.24 16.11 -15.40
CA LYS A 117 10.62 16.66 -14.09
C LYS A 117 9.55 16.52 -13.01
N CYS A 118 8.78 15.43 -13.07
CA CYS A 118 7.77 15.10 -12.07
C CYS A 118 8.12 13.79 -11.34
N SER A 119 7.72 13.67 -10.08
CA SER A 119 7.79 12.41 -9.34
C SER A 119 6.73 11.44 -9.88
N PRO A 120 7.09 10.20 -10.28
CA PRO A 120 6.11 9.19 -10.67
C PRO A 120 5.04 8.94 -9.61
N ASP A 121 5.46 8.93 -8.34
CA ASP A 121 4.59 8.73 -7.18
C ASP A 121 3.60 9.87 -7.02
N ALA A 122 4.09 11.13 -7.10
CA ALA A 122 3.23 12.31 -7.02
C ALA A 122 2.20 12.36 -8.14
N LEU A 123 2.61 12.03 -9.38
CA LEU A 123 1.70 11.99 -10.52
C LEU A 123 0.57 10.96 -10.30
N VAL A 124 0.92 9.75 -9.85
CA VAL A 124 -0.07 8.69 -9.57
C VAL A 124 -1.00 9.12 -8.45
N GLN A 125 -0.49 9.72 -7.38
CA GLN A 125 -1.30 10.20 -6.27
C GLN A 125 -2.28 11.29 -6.69
N VAL A 126 -1.83 12.28 -7.48
CA VAL A 126 -2.71 13.30 -8.04
C VAL A 126 -3.74 12.69 -9.02
N ALA A 127 -3.37 11.66 -9.78
CA ALA A 127 -4.31 10.94 -10.64
C ALA A 127 -5.40 10.20 -9.82
N LEU A 128 -5.04 9.60 -8.68
CA LEU A 128 -6.02 9.00 -7.76
C LEU A 128 -6.97 10.04 -7.17
N GLN A 129 -6.45 11.23 -6.81
CA GLN A 129 -7.29 12.36 -6.38
C GLN A 129 -8.27 12.78 -7.47
N LEU A 130 -7.79 12.91 -8.72
CA LEU A 130 -8.63 13.26 -9.86
C LEU A 130 -9.68 12.20 -10.16
N ALA A 131 -9.35 10.91 -10.05
CA ALA A 131 -10.29 9.81 -10.25
C ALA A 131 -11.41 9.83 -9.20
N PHE A 132 -11.06 9.97 -7.91
CA PHE A 132 -12.05 10.07 -6.84
C PHE A 132 -12.91 11.34 -6.99
N HIS A 133 -12.27 12.48 -7.28
CA HIS A 133 -12.98 13.71 -7.61
C HIS A 133 -13.98 13.45 -8.74
N SER A 134 -13.57 12.73 -9.79
CA SER A 134 -14.38 12.39 -10.99
C SER A 134 -15.67 11.69 -10.67
N LEU A 135 -15.65 10.82 -9.68
CA LEU A 135 -16.79 10.02 -9.27
C LEU A 135 -17.65 10.73 -8.21
N HIS A 136 -17.05 11.54 -7.35
CA HIS A 136 -17.71 12.02 -6.11
C HIS A 136 -17.84 13.53 -5.99
N GLY A 137 -17.25 14.33 -6.90
CA GLY A 137 -17.30 15.79 -6.87
C GLY A 137 -16.53 16.44 -5.71
N ARG A 138 -15.72 15.68 -4.96
CA ARG A 138 -14.83 16.15 -3.89
C ARG A 138 -13.57 15.29 -3.79
N LEU A 139 -12.56 15.74 -3.06
CA LEU A 139 -11.42 14.88 -2.72
C LEU A 139 -11.77 13.90 -1.57
N PRO A 140 -11.13 12.71 -1.53
CA PRO A 140 -11.24 11.78 -0.42
C PRO A 140 -10.33 12.17 0.75
N VAL A 141 -10.71 11.74 1.95
CA VAL A 141 -9.74 11.63 3.06
C VAL A 141 -8.72 10.56 2.69
N THR A 142 -7.51 10.99 2.34
CA THR A 142 -6.48 10.13 1.73
C THR A 142 -5.37 9.78 2.70
N TYR A 143 -5.06 8.48 2.78
CA TYR A 143 -3.85 7.94 3.39
C TYR A 143 -2.87 7.47 2.32
N GLU A 144 -1.60 7.83 2.50
CA GLU A 144 -0.48 7.21 1.82
C GLU A 144 0.64 6.92 2.81
N SER A 145 1.20 5.71 2.77
CA SER A 145 2.29 5.33 3.67
C SER A 145 3.64 5.93 3.23
N ALA A 146 4.32 6.63 4.14
CA ALA A 146 5.73 7.01 3.99
C ALA A 146 6.61 6.32 5.03
N SER A 147 7.65 5.60 4.59
CA SER A 147 8.59 4.96 5.53
C SER A 147 9.44 5.97 6.28
N THR A 148 9.52 5.81 7.61
CA THR A 148 10.40 6.58 8.50
C THR A 148 11.62 5.76 8.95
N ARG A 149 11.98 4.70 8.23
CA ARG A 149 13.09 3.78 8.54
C ARG A 149 14.48 4.40 8.68
N ARG A 150 14.64 5.70 8.37
CA ARG A 150 15.89 6.44 8.64
C ARG A 150 16.10 6.70 10.14
N PHE A 151 15.04 6.58 10.95
CA PHE A 151 15.09 6.72 12.40
C PHE A 151 15.12 5.34 13.06
N LEU A 152 15.70 5.27 14.27
CA LEU A 152 15.69 4.06 15.09
C LEU A 152 14.24 3.61 15.36
N HIS A 153 13.94 2.33 15.11
CA HIS A 153 12.59 1.76 15.21
C HIS A 153 11.54 2.48 14.34
N GLY A 154 11.96 3.19 13.30
CA GLY A 154 11.06 3.87 12.38
C GLY A 154 10.07 2.90 11.72
N ARG A 155 8.79 3.28 11.73
CA ARG A 155 7.69 2.60 11.05
C ARG A 155 7.27 3.42 9.82
N THR A 156 6.07 3.99 9.86
CA THR A 156 5.51 4.85 8.82
C THR A 156 5.02 6.17 9.40
N GLU A 157 5.00 7.20 8.57
CA GLU A 157 4.17 8.40 8.70
C GLU A 157 3.13 8.42 7.56
N THR A 158 2.09 9.23 7.68
CA THR A 158 1.07 9.46 6.65
C THR A 158 1.45 10.64 5.76
N VAL A 159 1.35 10.44 4.45
CA VAL A 159 1.30 11.51 3.45
C VAL A 159 -0.17 11.79 3.16
N ARG A 160 -0.60 13.03 3.40
CA ARG A 160 -1.95 13.49 3.05
C ARG A 160 -1.94 14.06 1.65
N SER A 161 -2.30 13.23 0.67
CA SER A 161 -2.23 13.55 -0.77
C SER A 161 -3.37 14.45 -1.25
N ALA A 162 -4.46 14.54 -0.48
CA ALA A 162 -5.57 15.47 -0.72
C ALA A 162 -5.19 16.90 -0.31
N THR A 163 -4.31 17.54 -1.10
CA THR A 163 -3.85 18.92 -0.87
C THR A 163 -4.78 19.94 -1.52
N SER A 164 -4.69 21.21 -1.09
CA SER A 164 -5.38 22.32 -1.76
C SER A 164 -4.98 22.45 -3.23
N ALA A 165 -3.69 22.27 -3.56
CA ALA A 165 -3.20 22.28 -4.93
C ALA A 165 -3.79 21.12 -5.77
N ALA A 166 -3.92 19.94 -5.17
CA ALA A 166 -4.61 18.82 -5.82
C ALA A 166 -6.10 19.14 -6.05
N ALA A 167 -6.77 19.77 -5.09
CA ALA A 167 -8.18 20.17 -5.24
C ALA A 167 -8.35 21.18 -6.37
N GLU A 168 -7.49 22.20 -6.44
CA GLU A 168 -7.51 23.21 -7.49
C GLU A 168 -7.29 22.60 -8.89
N PHE A 169 -6.31 21.71 -9.03
CA PHE A 169 -6.11 20.96 -10.28
C PHE A 169 -7.34 20.13 -10.63
N CYS A 170 -7.88 19.35 -9.68
CA CYS A 170 -9.00 18.45 -9.93
C CYS A 170 -10.30 19.19 -10.29
N SER A 171 -10.55 20.36 -9.70
CA SER A 171 -11.68 21.24 -10.05
C SER A 171 -11.46 21.88 -11.41
N SER A 172 -10.27 22.41 -11.68
CA SER A 172 -9.95 23.02 -12.97
C SER A 172 -10.10 22.04 -14.14
N VAL A 173 -9.81 20.76 -13.94
CA VAL A 173 -10.03 19.71 -14.96
C VAL A 173 -11.52 19.47 -15.23
N ARG A 174 -12.42 19.59 -14.24
CA ARG A 174 -13.88 19.43 -14.44
C ARG A 174 -14.50 20.61 -15.19
N GLU A 175 -13.96 21.79 -14.96
CA GLU A 175 -14.48 23.06 -15.48
C GLU A 175 -13.92 23.43 -16.86
N VAL A 176 -13.18 22.52 -17.49
CA VAL A 176 -12.68 22.72 -18.85
C VAL A 176 -13.85 22.69 -19.82
N HIS A 177 -14.13 23.84 -20.42
CA HIS A 177 -15.12 23.98 -21.49
C HIS A 177 -14.45 24.41 -22.81
N GLU A 178 -13.23 24.92 -22.74
CA GLU A 178 -12.40 25.29 -23.88
C GLU A 178 -11.66 24.07 -24.50
N PRO A 179 -11.15 24.20 -25.75
CA PRO A 179 -10.32 23.16 -26.35
C PRO A 179 -9.09 22.81 -25.49
N LEU A 180 -8.73 21.53 -25.43
CA LEU A 180 -7.59 21.05 -24.61
C LEU A 180 -6.29 21.79 -24.92
N ALA A 181 -6.05 22.17 -26.17
CA ALA A 181 -4.85 22.93 -26.56
C ALA A 181 -4.73 24.29 -25.85
N GLU A 182 -5.87 24.93 -25.55
CA GLU A 182 -5.94 26.21 -24.85
C GLU A 182 -5.87 26.03 -23.34
N ALA A 183 -6.53 24.99 -22.80
CA ALA A 183 -6.50 24.66 -21.38
C ALA A 183 -5.14 24.09 -20.92
N ALA A 184 -4.42 23.38 -21.79
CA ALA A 184 -3.26 22.56 -21.45
C ALA A 184 -2.16 23.32 -20.70
N PRO A 185 -1.74 24.54 -21.07
CA PRO A 185 -0.72 25.28 -20.33
C PRO A 185 -1.11 25.54 -18.87
N ARG A 186 -2.38 25.95 -18.63
CA ARG A 186 -2.94 26.19 -17.29
C ARG A 186 -3.01 24.89 -16.49
N LEU A 187 -3.61 23.85 -17.07
CA LEU A 187 -3.76 22.55 -16.40
C LEU A 187 -2.41 21.91 -16.07
N LEU A 188 -1.42 22.05 -16.96
CA LEU A 188 -0.07 21.56 -16.71
C LEU A 188 0.61 22.30 -15.55
N SER A 189 0.38 23.62 -15.44
CA SER A 189 0.88 24.40 -14.29
C SER A 189 0.26 23.93 -12.98
N LEU A 190 -1.06 23.71 -12.95
CA LEU A 190 -1.78 23.22 -11.77
C LEU A 190 -1.38 21.79 -11.40
N LEU A 191 -1.21 20.92 -12.39
CA LEU A 191 -0.71 19.56 -12.19
C LEU A 191 0.66 19.56 -11.54
N ARG A 192 1.58 20.43 -12.01
CA ARG A 192 2.92 20.58 -11.40
C ARG A 192 2.83 21.04 -9.96
N ALA A 193 2.02 22.07 -9.67
CA ALA A 193 1.82 22.55 -8.31
C ALA A 193 1.27 21.45 -7.37
N ALA A 194 0.30 20.66 -7.83
CA ALA A 194 -0.24 19.53 -7.09
C ALA A 194 0.82 18.45 -6.83
N CYS A 195 1.63 18.13 -7.83
CA CYS A 195 2.72 17.16 -7.70
C CYS A 195 3.84 17.65 -6.76
N ASP A 196 4.18 18.94 -6.82
CA ASP A 196 5.18 19.55 -5.95
C ASP A 196 4.71 19.59 -4.50
N ALA A 197 3.43 19.93 -4.27
CA ALA A 197 2.82 19.88 -2.93
C ALA A 197 2.86 18.45 -2.35
N HIS A 198 2.52 17.44 -3.15
CA HIS A 198 2.65 16.04 -2.76
C HIS A 198 4.11 15.68 -2.42
N ALA A 199 5.06 16.03 -3.29
CA ALA A 199 6.47 15.72 -3.10
C ALA A 199 7.05 16.38 -1.82
N ASN A 200 6.59 17.59 -1.49
CA ASN A 200 6.90 18.27 -0.23
C ASN A 200 6.36 17.46 0.97
N ASN A 201 5.06 17.12 0.97
CA ASN A 201 4.45 16.33 2.04
C ASN A 201 5.14 14.97 2.21
N MET A 202 5.52 14.30 1.12
CA MET A 202 6.27 13.04 1.15
C MET A 202 7.66 13.20 1.78
N ARG A 203 8.36 14.31 1.51
CA ARG A 203 9.66 14.63 2.12
C ARG A 203 9.51 14.86 3.62
N ASP A 204 8.50 15.61 4.03
CA ASP A 204 8.21 15.93 5.44
C ASP A 204 7.79 14.68 6.21
N ALA A 205 6.88 13.86 5.65
CA ALA A 205 6.45 12.61 6.25
C ALA A 205 7.61 11.64 6.45
N LYS A 206 8.46 11.45 5.42
CA LYS A 206 9.68 10.65 5.55
C LYS A 206 10.59 11.19 6.66
N ALA A 207 10.55 12.50 6.94
CA ALA A 207 11.38 13.17 7.95
C ALA A 207 10.76 13.11 9.35
N GLY A 208 9.63 12.45 9.51
CA GLY A 208 8.88 12.43 10.77
C GLY A 208 8.25 13.78 11.10
N ALA A 209 8.10 14.66 10.10
CA ALA A 209 7.48 15.98 10.23
C ALA A 209 6.01 15.99 9.77
N GLY A 210 5.41 14.82 9.55
CA GLY A 210 3.97 14.69 9.38
C GLY A 210 3.23 14.89 10.72
N CYS A 211 1.91 15.10 10.65
CA CYS A 211 1.11 15.32 11.85
C CYS A 211 0.49 14.03 12.40
N ASP A 212 0.21 13.04 11.56
CA ASP A 212 -0.63 11.90 11.93
C ASP A 212 -0.04 11.06 13.07
N ARG A 213 1.24 10.66 13.02
CA ARG A 213 1.83 9.88 14.13
C ARG A 213 2.00 10.72 15.39
N HIS A 214 2.30 12.01 15.26
CA HIS A 214 2.38 12.89 16.41
C HIS A 214 1.02 13.00 17.10
N LEU A 215 -0.05 13.31 16.35
CA LEU A 215 -1.41 13.38 16.88
C LEU A 215 -1.90 12.04 17.45
N PHE A 216 -1.55 10.92 16.82
CA PHE A 216 -1.86 9.59 17.35
C PHE A 216 -1.17 9.31 18.69
N GLY A 217 0.12 9.62 18.81
CA GLY A 217 0.87 9.45 20.07
C GLY A 217 0.29 10.31 21.18
N LEU A 218 -0.04 11.56 20.86
CA LEU A 218 -0.73 12.49 21.74
C LEU A 218 -2.12 11.98 22.18
N ALA A 219 -2.95 11.51 21.24
CA ALA A 219 -4.26 10.94 21.54
C ALA A 219 -4.17 9.68 22.44
N SER A 220 -3.11 8.89 22.28
CA SER A 220 -2.91 7.63 23.02
C SER A 220 -2.56 7.86 24.49
N VAL A 221 -2.04 9.03 24.85
CA VAL A 221 -1.68 9.39 26.23
C VAL A 221 -2.63 10.42 26.85
N ALA A 222 -3.52 11.01 26.05
CA ALA A 222 -4.49 11.99 26.50
C ALA A 222 -5.40 11.40 27.59
N SER A 223 -5.59 12.17 28.67
CA SER A 223 -6.42 11.76 29.80
C SER A 223 -7.56 12.75 30.01
N PRO A 224 -8.83 12.30 30.01
CA PRO A 224 -9.96 13.19 30.27
C PRO A 224 -9.95 13.83 31.66
N THR A 225 -9.27 13.21 32.64
CA THR A 225 -9.24 13.67 34.03
C THR A 225 -8.14 14.69 34.28
N THR A 226 -6.96 14.51 33.67
CA THR A 226 -5.80 15.40 33.87
C THR A 226 -5.64 16.41 32.74
N GLU A 227 -6.18 16.13 31.54
CA GLU A 227 -6.02 16.93 30.33
C GLU A 227 -7.36 17.06 29.55
N PRO A 228 -8.40 17.67 30.15
CA PRO A 228 -9.74 17.70 29.56
C PRO A 228 -9.81 18.47 28.24
N ALA A 229 -9.07 19.58 28.10
CA ALA A 229 -9.05 20.37 26.86
C ALA A 229 -8.40 19.59 25.70
N PHE A 230 -7.37 18.81 26.01
CA PHE A 230 -6.67 17.99 25.04
C PHE A 230 -7.53 16.80 24.60
N SER A 231 -8.20 16.15 25.54
CA SER A 231 -9.18 15.10 25.25
C SER A 231 -10.34 15.62 24.41
N ALA A 232 -10.80 16.85 24.66
CA ALA A 232 -11.86 17.49 23.88
C ALA A 232 -11.46 17.79 22.42
N PHE A 233 -10.17 18.01 22.13
CA PHE A 233 -9.67 18.13 20.76
C PHE A 233 -9.81 16.81 19.98
N PHE A 234 -9.43 15.68 20.58
CA PHE A 234 -9.54 14.37 19.92
C PHE A 234 -10.97 13.84 19.83
N ALA A 235 -11.87 14.33 20.67
CA ALA A 235 -13.30 14.06 20.57
C ALA A 235 -14.00 14.84 19.44
N GLN A 236 -13.32 15.78 18.77
CA GLN A 236 -13.93 16.56 17.70
C GLN A 236 -14.30 15.66 16.50
N PRO A 237 -15.50 15.83 15.91
CA PRO A 237 -15.91 15.09 14.72
C PRO A 237 -14.93 15.25 13.54
N ALA A 238 -14.28 16.41 13.42
CA ALA A 238 -13.28 16.67 12.39
C ALA A 238 -12.04 15.78 12.53
N TYR A 239 -11.58 15.49 13.75
CA TYR A 239 -10.45 14.58 13.97
C TYR A 239 -10.82 13.16 13.57
N ALA A 240 -12.00 12.67 14.00
CA ALA A 240 -12.52 11.36 13.63
C ALA A 240 -12.72 11.22 12.10
N ALA A 241 -13.23 12.25 11.44
CA ALA A 241 -13.37 12.27 9.99
C ALA A 241 -11.99 12.26 9.29
N SER A 242 -11.00 12.96 9.85
CA SER A 242 -9.65 13.06 9.26
C SER A 242 -8.85 11.76 9.31
N SER A 243 -9.29 10.77 10.10
CA SER A 243 -8.69 9.45 10.27
C SER A 243 -9.56 8.32 9.70
N HIS A 244 -10.69 8.65 9.08
CA HIS A 244 -11.50 7.71 8.31
C HIS A 244 -11.07 7.73 6.83
N TRP A 245 -10.18 6.82 6.46
CA TRP A 245 -9.56 6.78 5.15
C TRP A 245 -10.51 6.23 4.07
N GLU A 246 -10.93 7.08 3.15
CA GLU A 246 -11.74 6.68 1.99
C GLU A 246 -10.87 6.18 0.84
N LEU A 247 -9.65 6.71 0.75
CA LEU A 247 -8.63 6.29 -0.18
C LEU A 247 -7.36 5.96 0.61
N SER A 248 -7.04 4.67 0.71
CA SER A 248 -5.79 4.20 1.32
C SER A 248 -4.87 3.65 0.24
N SER A 249 -3.65 4.19 0.17
CA SER A 249 -2.70 3.89 -0.90
C SER A 249 -1.31 3.59 -0.35
N SER A 250 -0.54 2.84 -1.12
CA SER A 250 0.88 2.60 -0.88
C SER A 250 1.59 2.35 -2.20
N HIS A 251 2.84 2.81 -2.30
CA HIS A 251 3.70 2.50 -3.44
C HIS A 251 4.60 1.30 -3.11
N CYS A 252 4.50 0.24 -3.92
CA CYS A 252 5.20 -1.03 -3.70
C CYS A 252 5.92 -1.56 -4.95
N GLY A 253 6.66 -0.70 -5.67
CA GLY A 253 7.42 -1.11 -6.86
C GLY A 253 8.77 -1.79 -6.53
N SER A 254 9.09 -2.87 -7.25
CA SER A 254 10.45 -3.45 -7.31
C SER A 254 10.80 -3.85 -8.74
N ALA A 255 11.98 -3.45 -9.20
CA ALA A 255 12.46 -3.75 -10.55
C ALA A 255 12.71 -5.24 -10.81
N SER A 256 12.87 -6.07 -9.77
CA SER A 256 13.03 -7.52 -9.94
C SER A 256 11.69 -8.28 -9.90
N LEU A 257 10.57 -7.59 -9.65
CA LEU A 257 9.21 -8.18 -9.62
C LEU A 257 8.36 -7.78 -10.83
N ASP A 258 8.87 -6.90 -11.69
CA ASP A 258 8.33 -6.56 -13.02
C ASP A 258 8.80 -7.56 -14.08
#